data_AF-A0A7X4AIE4-F1
#
_entry.id   AF-A0A7X4AIE4-F1
#
_cell.length_a   1.000
_cell.length_b   1.000
_cell.length_c   1.000
_cell.angle_alpha   90.00
_cell.angle_beta   90.00
_cell.angle_gamma   90.00
#
_symmetry.space_group_name_H-M   'P 1'
#
loop_
_entity.id
_entity.type
_entity.pdbx_description
1 polymer ?
#
loop_
_entity_poly.entity_id
_entity_poly.type
_entity_poly.pdbx_seq_one_letter_code
_entity_poly.pdbx_strand_id
1 'polypeptide(L)'
;MAKMILVGMVEPPTPEAEELFRERYLGNHIEDIANCPGFLSGTVYELAQPHDDFPVVSRFLTIYELEADSWEEANANLQAWISDPDAYPGRLSGEGALSIVGSGWYKFERAYHTRA
;
A
#
# COMPACT_ATOMS: atom_id res chain seq x y z
N MET A 1 -18.31 -11.24 0.57
CA MET A 1 -17.53 -10.00 0.40
C MET A 1 -16.71 -10.11 -0.87
N ALA A 2 -16.50 -8.99 -1.56
CA ALA A 2 -15.68 -8.94 -2.76
C ALA A 2 -14.23 -8.63 -2.40
N LYS A 3 -13.29 -9.08 -3.25
CA LYS A 3 -11.88 -8.73 -3.10
C LYS A 3 -11.64 -7.32 -3.67
N MET A 4 -11.32 -6.39 -2.80
CA MET A 4 -10.91 -5.03 -3.15
C MET A 4 -9.38 -4.93 -3.10
N ILE A 5 -8.80 -4.25 -4.08
CA ILE A 5 -7.35 -4.09 -4.19
C ILE A 5 -7.03 -2.60 -4.07
N LEU A 6 -6.27 -2.22 -3.05
CA LEU A 6 -5.69 -0.88 -2.97
C LEU A 6 -4.26 -0.95 -3.51
N VAL A 7 -4.00 -0.18 -4.56
CA VAL A 7 -2.66 -0.04 -5.12
C VAL A 7 -2.11 1.33 -4.72
N GLY A 8 -0.90 1.34 -4.15
CA GLY A 8 -0.12 2.55 -3.89
C GLY A 8 1.18 2.54 -4.70
N MET A 9 1.45 3.60 -5.43
CA MET A 9 2.73 3.88 -6.07
C MET A 9 3.40 5.01 -5.30
N VAL A 10 4.56 4.73 -4.71
CA VAL A 10 5.16 5.56 -3.66
C VAL A 10 6.66 5.73 -3.84
N GLU A 11 7.16 6.85 -3.36
CA GLU A 11 8.59 7.20 -3.39
C GLU A 11 8.97 7.89 -2.08
N PRO A 12 10.24 7.87 -1.65
CA PRO A 12 10.72 8.90 -0.75
C PRO A 12 10.51 10.28 -1.39
N PRO A 13 10.06 11.29 -0.64
CA PRO A 13 9.75 12.60 -1.19
C PRO A 13 11.00 13.32 -1.74
N THR A 14 12.18 13.04 -1.18
CA THR A 14 13.47 13.51 -1.66
C THR A 14 14.53 12.42 -1.45
N PRO A 15 15.70 12.50 -2.12
CA PRO A 15 16.80 11.55 -1.89
C PRO A 15 17.26 11.49 -0.42
N GLU A 16 17.22 12.61 0.30
CA GLU A 16 17.61 12.68 1.72
C GLU A 16 16.60 11.97 2.65
N ALA A 17 15.38 11.74 2.18
CA ALA A 17 14.33 11.03 2.92
C ALA A 17 14.34 9.51 2.70
N GLU A 18 15.30 8.95 1.95
CA GLU A 18 15.36 7.51 1.64
C GLU A 18 15.46 6.64 2.91
N GLU A 19 16.28 7.04 3.89
CA GLU A 19 16.39 6.30 5.16
C GLU A 19 15.07 6.32 5.93
N LEU A 20 14.45 7.49 6.02
CA LEU A 20 13.16 7.69 6.68
C LEU A 20 12.04 6.88 6.00
N PHE A 21 12.03 6.83 4.68
CA PHE A 21 11.11 6.01 3.89
C PHE A 21 11.31 4.52 4.20
N ARG A 22 12.55 4.04 4.22
CA ARG A 22 12.84 2.62 4.53
C ARG A 22 12.45 2.27 5.96
N GLU A 23 12.78 3.10 6.94
CA GLU A 23 12.47 2.86 8.35
C GLU A 23 10.96 2.91 8.60
N ARG A 24 10.29 3.98 8.17
CA ARG A 24 8.90 4.25 8.56
C ARG A 24 7.88 3.69 7.59
N TYR A 25 8.10 3.85 6.28
CA TYR A 25 7.16 3.32 5.30
C TYR A 25 7.32 1.80 5.16
N LEU A 26 8.50 1.34 4.74
CA LEU A 26 8.72 -0.10 4.53
C LEU A 26 8.80 -0.89 5.84
N GLY A 27 9.38 -0.31 6.89
CA GLY A 27 9.59 -0.99 8.17
C GLY A 27 8.44 -0.95 9.17
N ASN A 28 7.37 -0.16 8.92
CA ASN A 28 6.26 -0.03 9.87
C ASN A 28 4.91 0.17 9.18
N HIS A 29 4.79 1.15 8.27
CA HIS A 29 3.51 1.56 7.71
C HIS A 29 2.80 0.44 6.93
N ILE A 30 3.52 -0.36 6.14
CA ILE A 30 2.90 -1.46 5.38
C ILE A 30 2.25 -2.49 6.33
N GLU A 31 2.97 -2.88 7.38
CA GLU A 31 2.48 -3.83 8.37
C GLU A 31 1.30 -3.26 9.17
N ASP A 32 1.40 -2.00 9.59
CA ASP A 32 0.33 -1.27 10.25
C ASP A 32 -0.96 -1.31 9.43
N ILE A 33 -0.90 -0.89 8.16
CA ILE A 33 -2.08 -0.90 7.28
C ILE A 33 -2.60 -2.32 7.03
N ALA A 34 -1.71 -3.32 6.91
CA ALA A 34 -2.12 -4.71 6.74
C ALA A 34 -2.86 -5.29 7.97
N ASN A 35 -2.76 -4.66 9.14
CA ASN A 35 -3.51 -5.04 10.35
C ASN A 35 -4.88 -4.35 10.46
N CYS A 36 -5.24 -3.45 9.54
CA CYS A 36 -6.57 -2.86 9.50
C CYS A 36 -7.64 -3.95 9.29
N PRO A 37 -8.77 -3.94 10.03
CA PRO A 37 -9.85 -4.89 9.84
C PRO A 37 -10.30 -4.99 8.37
N GLY A 38 -10.43 -6.23 7.90
CA GLY A 38 -10.79 -6.53 6.51
C GLY A 38 -9.59 -6.62 5.55
N PHE A 39 -8.38 -6.23 5.94
CA PHE A 39 -7.17 -6.49 5.15
C PHE A 39 -6.79 -7.97 5.24
N LEU A 40 -6.48 -8.55 4.10
CA LEU A 40 -6.03 -9.93 3.92
C LEU A 40 -4.51 -10.00 3.79
N SER A 41 -3.93 -9.03 3.07
CA SER A 41 -2.49 -8.96 2.86
C SER A 41 -2.05 -7.55 2.48
N GLY A 42 -0.79 -7.24 2.78
CA GLY A 42 -0.05 -6.10 2.25
C GLY A 42 1.25 -6.60 1.66
N THR A 43 1.53 -6.26 0.40
CA THR A 43 2.77 -6.61 -0.28
C THR A 43 3.39 -5.36 -0.89
N VAL A 44 4.69 -5.20 -0.74
CA VAL A 44 5.46 -4.13 -1.39
C VAL A 44 6.48 -4.74 -2.34
N TYR A 45 6.60 -4.15 -3.53
CA TYR A 45 7.57 -4.52 -4.56
C TYR A 45 8.48 -3.33 -4.83
N GLU A 46 9.78 -3.58 -4.87
CA GLU A 46 10.78 -2.63 -5.37
C GLU A 46 11.07 -2.96 -6.84
N LEU A 47 11.10 -1.94 -7.69
CA LEU A 47 11.42 -2.05 -9.10
C LEU A 47 12.85 -2.54 -9.27
N ALA A 48 13.02 -3.74 -9.80
CA ALA A 48 14.33 -4.28 -10.12
C ALA A 48 14.87 -3.76 -11.47
N GLN A 49 13.99 -3.64 -12.47
CA GLN A 49 14.35 -3.24 -13.83
C GLN A 49 13.08 -2.75 -14.55
N PRO A 50 13.13 -1.62 -15.29
CA PRO A 50 12.05 -1.22 -16.18
C PRO A 50 11.81 -2.26 -17.28
N HIS A 51 10.56 -2.43 -17.69
CA HIS A 51 10.23 -3.25 -18.85
C HIS A 51 10.32 -2.39 -20.11
N ASP A 52 11.29 -2.68 -20.98
CA ASP A 52 11.56 -1.94 -22.22
C ASP A 52 11.66 -0.42 -22.00
N ASP A 53 11.11 0.38 -22.93
CA ASP A 53 11.11 1.85 -22.91
C ASP A 53 9.81 2.43 -22.31
N PHE A 54 9.03 1.63 -21.56
CA PHE A 54 7.81 2.14 -20.93
C PHE A 54 8.14 3.06 -19.76
N PRO A 55 7.37 4.16 -19.56
CA PRO A 55 7.57 5.03 -18.42
C PRO A 55 7.42 4.29 -17.09
N VAL A 56 8.39 4.50 -16.20
CA VAL A 56 8.29 4.08 -14.81
C VAL A 56 7.65 5.20 -14.02
N VAL A 57 6.48 4.93 -13.44
CA VAL A 57 5.77 5.89 -12.60
C VAL A 57 6.35 5.93 -11.18
N SER A 58 6.79 4.78 -10.67
CA SER A 58 7.32 4.64 -9.32
C SER A 58 8.23 3.40 -9.19
N ARG A 59 9.23 3.50 -8.30
CA ARG A 59 10.13 2.44 -7.84
C ARG A 59 9.46 1.50 -6.85
N PHE A 60 8.47 1.94 -6.10
CA PHE A 60 7.80 1.09 -5.11
C PHE A 60 6.31 0.97 -5.41
N LEU A 61 5.87 -0.28 -5.53
CA LEU A 61 4.47 -0.65 -5.71
C LEU A 61 3.98 -1.42 -4.50
N THR A 62 2.99 -0.88 -3.82
CA THR A 62 2.31 -1.53 -2.70
C THR A 62 0.94 -2.01 -3.17
N ILE A 63 0.62 -3.26 -2.85
CA ILE A 63 -0.68 -3.88 -3.10
C ILE A 63 -1.22 -4.33 -1.75
N TYR A 64 -2.37 -3.78 -1.38
CA TYR A 64 -3.17 -4.31 -0.30
C TYR A 64 -4.40 -5.01 -0.83
N GLU A 65 -4.70 -6.17 -0.26
CA GLU A 65 -5.88 -6.95 -0.58
C GLU A 65 -6.82 -6.93 0.61
N LEU A 66 -8.10 -6.68 0.36
CA LEU A 66 -9.10 -6.58 1.43
C LEU A 66 -10.40 -7.29 1.04
N GLU A 67 -11.13 -7.76 2.04
CA GLU A 67 -12.54 -8.15 1.91
C GLU A 67 -13.44 -6.99 2.33
N ALA A 68 -14.29 -6.54 1.40
CA ALA A 68 -15.34 -5.57 1.64
C ALA A 68 -16.45 -5.75 0.59
N ASP A 69 -17.65 -5.26 0.83
CA ASP A 69 -18.73 -5.31 -0.15
C ASP A 69 -18.59 -4.20 -1.21
N SER A 70 -17.90 -3.10 -0.88
CA SER A 70 -17.62 -1.99 -1.79
C SER A 70 -16.25 -1.34 -1.55
N TRP A 71 -15.76 -0.53 -2.50
CA TRP A 71 -14.53 0.24 -2.28
C TRP A 71 -14.77 1.37 -1.28
N GLU A 72 -16.00 1.90 -1.20
CA GLU A 72 -16.40 2.92 -0.25
C GLU A 72 -16.30 2.42 1.19
N GLU A 73 -16.77 1.19 1.44
CA GLU A 73 -16.66 0.53 2.74
C GLU A 73 -15.19 0.26 3.10
N ALA A 74 -14.43 -0.31 2.16
CA ALA A 74 -13.00 -0.56 2.33
C ALA A 74 -12.25 0.73 2.67
N ASN A 75 -12.54 1.83 1.96
CA ASN A 75 -11.95 3.12 2.20
C ASN A 75 -12.37 3.71 3.55
N ALA A 76 -13.65 3.59 3.94
CA ALA A 76 -14.11 4.07 5.24
C ALA A 76 -13.41 3.36 6.41
N ASN A 77 -13.25 2.03 6.33
CA ASN A 77 -12.53 1.25 7.34
C ASN A 77 -11.05 1.65 7.42
N LEU A 78 -10.39 1.79 6.26
CA LEU A 78 -9.01 2.25 6.19
C LEU A 78 -8.85 3.66 6.79
N GLN A 79 -9.74 4.60 6.46
CA GLN A 79 -9.68 5.95 7.00
C GLN A 79 -9.91 5.98 8.51
N ALA A 80 -10.84 5.16 9.04
CA ALA A 80 -11.04 5.02 10.48
C ALA A 80 -9.77 4.48 11.17
N TRP A 81 -9.13 3.46 10.59
CA TRP A 81 -7.88 2.89 11.11
C TRP A 81 -6.72 3.90 11.13
N ILE A 82 -6.55 4.66 10.05
CA ILE A 82 -5.48 5.67 9.94
C ILE A 82 -5.74 6.86 10.88
N SER A 83 -7.01 7.22 11.10
CA SER A 83 -7.38 8.34 11.96
C SER A 83 -7.21 8.04 13.45
N ASP A 84 -7.23 6.78 13.85
CA ASP A 84 -7.01 6.35 15.22
C ASP A 84 -5.50 6.16 15.50
N PRO A 85 -4.83 7.06 16.23
CA PRO A 85 -3.39 6.97 16.47
C PRO A 85 -2.98 5.72 17.27
N ASP A 86 -3.92 5.10 17.99
CA ASP A 86 -3.67 3.95 18.87
C ASP A 86 -4.07 2.61 18.23
N ALA A 87 -4.57 2.63 16.98
CA ALA A 87 -5.05 1.42 16.28
C ALA A 87 -3.96 0.35 16.09
N TYR A 88 -2.69 0.76 15.91
CA TYR A 88 -1.57 -0.15 15.76
C TYR A 88 -0.49 0.10 16.83
N PRO A 89 -0.18 -0.90 17.68
CA PRO A 89 0.89 -0.77 18.66
C PRO A 89 2.24 -0.47 18.01
N GLY A 90 2.83 0.67 18.38
CA GLY A 90 4.12 1.09 17.82
C GLY A 90 4.01 1.73 16.43
N ARG A 91 2.84 2.24 16.03
CA ARG A 91 2.67 3.10 14.86
C ARG A 91 3.68 4.25 14.88
N LEU A 92 4.43 4.39 13.80
CA LEU A 92 5.32 5.53 13.57
C LEU A 92 4.58 6.60 12.77
N SER A 93 4.88 7.88 13.02
CA SER A 93 4.34 8.96 12.20
C SER A 93 4.83 8.83 10.75
N GLY A 94 3.89 8.78 9.81
CA GLY A 94 4.16 8.79 8.38
C GLY A 94 4.56 10.17 7.83
N GLU A 95 4.57 11.22 8.65
CA GLU A 95 4.90 12.58 8.21
C GLU A 95 6.30 12.64 7.59
N GLY A 96 6.37 13.11 6.34
CA GLY A 96 7.61 13.21 5.57
C GLY A 96 8.22 11.87 5.15
N ALA A 97 7.60 10.74 5.49
CA ALA A 97 8.16 9.42 5.20
C ALA A 97 7.98 8.99 3.74
N LEU A 98 6.95 9.48 3.04
CA LEU A 98 6.70 9.14 1.63
C LEU A 98 6.03 10.26 0.84
N SER A 99 6.10 10.11 -0.48
CA SER A 99 5.26 10.76 -1.49
C SER A 99 4.43 9.70 -2.20
N ILE A 100 3.13 9.97 -2.40
CA ILE A 100 2.23 9.10 -3.16
C ILE A 100 2.13 9.68 -4.57
N VAL A 101 2.73 9.00 -5.54
CA VAL A 101 2.72 9.44 -6.95
C VAL A 101 1.55 8.85 -7.73
N GLY A 102 0.89 7.84 -7.18
CA GLY A 102 -0.41 7.36 -7.62
C GLY A 102 -1.02 6.39 -6.63
N SER A 103 -2.35 6.34 -6.58
CA SER A 103 -3.08 5.42 -5.71
C SER A 103 -4.48 5.18 -6.25
N GLY A 104 -5.03 3.98 -6.04
CA GLY A 104 -6.38 3.66 -6.49
C GLY A 104 -6.94 2.37 -5.92
N TRP A 105 -8.28 2.34 -5.82
CA TRP A 105 -9.05 1.14 -5.54
C TRP A 105 -9.39 0.43 -6.84
N TYR A 106 -9.11 -0.86 -6.90
CA TYR A 106 -9.37 -1.73 -8.04
C TYR A 106 -10.24 -2.90 -7.60
N LYS A 107 -11.13 -3.33 -8.49
CA LYS A 107 -11.88 -4.57 -8.32
C LYS A 107 -11.10 -5.69 -8.97
N PHE A 108 -11.03 -6.84 -8.30
CA PHE A 108 -10.55 -8.04 -8.96
C PHE A 108 -11.45 -8.35 -10.16
N GLU A 109 -10.87 -8.42 -11.36
CA GLU A 109 -11.61 -8.76 -12.57
C GLU A 109 -11.37 -10.21 -13.01
N ARG A 110 -10.10 -10.63 -13.13
CA ARG A 110 -9.71 -11.99 -13.55
C ARG A 110 -8.25 -12.28 -13.21
N ALA A 111 -7.91 -13.55 -13.02
CA ALA A 111 -6.54 -14.04 -12.95
C ALA A 111 -6.42 -15.41 -13.63
N TYR A 112 -5.23 -15.69 -14.18
CA TYR A 112 -4.89 -16.98 -14.76
C TYR A 112 -3.71 -17.55 -13.99
N HIS A 113 -3.97 -18.58 -13.18
CA HIS A 113 -2.93 -19.27 -12.43
C HIS A 113 -2.46 -20.47 -13.24
N THR A 114 -1.18 -20.49 -13.59
CA THR A 114 -0.56 -21.56 -14.39
C THR A 114 0.24 -22.54 -13.53
N ARG A 115 0.25 -22.34 -12.21
CA ARG A 115 0.92 -23.22 -11.25
C ARG A 115 -0.13 -23.99 -10.45
N ALA A 116 0.12 -25.28 -10.26
CA ALA A 116 -0.66 -26.18 -9.42
C ALA A 116 -0.37 -25.94 -7.93
#